data_AF-A0A2H3TFV2-F1
#
_entry.id   AF-A0A2H3TFV2-F1
#
_cell.length_a   1.000
_cell.length_b   1.000
_cell.length_c   1.000
_cell.angle_alpha   90.00
_cell.angle_beta   90.00
_cell.angle_gamma   90.00
#
_symmetry.space_group_name_H-M   'P 1'
#
loop_
_entity.id
_entity.type
_entity.pdbx_description
1 polymer ?
#
loop_
_entity_poly.entity_id
_entity_poly.type
_entity_poly.pdbx_seq_one_letter_code
_entity_poly.pdbx_strand_id
1 'polypeptide(L)'
;MTPFRCAATWAFILMVVMGSISEATPITSEGAGAHRSINPRDSVPWQAEHRMDSSNFQDTFDKMVHNKYHLTYVSGYPINGNPRFAAIWDQSPTSDWVARHGMTSTEYQGQFDALVSKGFRLRLVDGYPVAGDTRFAAIWDKSGGSAWVARHDLTSSEYQNAFNTFFSQGYRLKHVSGYAQGDQARYAALWEKSATNITWAAHHGMTSSDYQKLSDKYVAMGYRTVHVNGYVVNNIDFYAAIWDKSPSGPWVSRHRMSSANYQNEFDEWTGKGYRLRLVSGYTLGSDEDMYAAIWVRG
;
A
#
# COMPACT_ATOMS: atom_id res chain seq x y z
N MET A 1 2.38 18.84 51.71
CA MET A 1 1.86 19.79 50.69
C MET A 1 2.54 19.47 49.38
N THR A 2 1.75 19.10 48.39
CA THR A 2 2.10 18.71 47.01
C THR A 2 2.67 19.87 46.20
N PRO A 3 3.47 19.58 45.15
CA PRO A 3 3.43 20.38 43.94
C PRO A 3 2.88 19.58 42.74
N PHE A 4 2.27 20.36 41.86
CA PHE A 4 1.37 19.98 40.78
C PHE A 4 2.08 19.30 39.60
N ARG A 5 1.40 18.31 39.01
CA ARG A 5 1.66 17.79 37.67
C ARG A 5 1.02 18.72 36.64
N CYS A 6 1.80 19.13 35.65
CA CYS A 6 1.30 19.80 34.45
C CYS A 6 0.91 18.72 33.43
N ALA A 7 -0.38 18.62 33.10
CA ALA A 7 -0.90 17.74 32.06
C ALA A 7 -1.18 18.59 30.81
N ALA A 8 -0.49 18.28 29.71
CA ALA A 8 -0.79 18.84 28.39
C ALA A 8 -1.86 17.98 27.73
N THR A 9 -3.07 18.53 27.63
CA THR A 9 -4.21 17.91 26.95
C THR A 9 -4.08 18.16 25.46
N TRP A 10 -3.88 17.12 24.65
CA TRP A 10 -3.98 17.21 23.19
C TRP A 10 -5.45 17.10 22.77
N ALA A 11 -5.99 18.19 22.21
CA ALA A 11 -7.33 18.20 21.64
C ALA A 11 -7.31 17.60 20.22
N PHE A 12 -8.06 16.51 20.01
CA PHE A 12 -8.39 16.02 18.68
C PHE A 12 -9.53 16.88 18.10
N ILE A 13 -9.24 17.67 17.07
CA ILE A 13 -10.28 18.36 16.28
C ILE A 13 -10.80 17.40 15.22
N LEU A 14 -12.07 17.00 15.37
CA LEU A 14 -12.88 16.36 14.33
C LEU A 14 -13.44 17.46 13.43
N MET A 15 -12.92 17.63 12.21
CA MET A 15 -13.51 18.52 11.21
C MET A 15 -14.48 17.75 10.29
N VAL A 16 -15.76 18.12 10.34
CA VAL A 16 -16.78 17.84 9.31
C VAL A 16 -16.89 19.11 8.47
N VAL A 17 -16.71 19.02 7.15
CA VAL A 17 -16.75 20.22 6.28
C VAL A 17 -17.92 20.14 5.29
N MET A 18 -18.80 21.15 5.38
CA MET A 18 -19.79 21.54 4.36
C MET A 18 -19.16 22.59 3.42
N GLY A 19 -19.51 22.55 2.14
CA GLY A 19 -18.89 23.37 1.10
C GLY A 19 -19.57 24.71 0.83
N SER A 20 -18.81 25.64 0.22
CA SER A 20 -19.28 26.68 -0.71
C SER A 20 -18.07 27.31 -1.44
N ILE A 21 -18.34 27.84 -2.63
CA ILE A 21 -17.43 28.06 -3.77
C ILE A 21 -17.19 29.57 -4.00
N SER A 22 -15.98 29.99 -4.37
CA SER A 22 -15.76 31.05 -5.38
C SER A 22 -14.28 31.09 -5.84
N GLU A 23 -14.10 31.47 -7.11
CA GLU A 23 -12.92 31.32 -7.96
C GLU A 23 -11.78 32.33 -7.68
N ALA A 24 -10.55 31.97 -8.08
CA ALA A 24 -9.40 32.86 -8.19
C ALA A 24 -8.71 32.73 -9.56
N THR A 25 -8.40 33.88 -10.17
CA THR A 25 -7.52 34.05 -11.34
C THR A 25 -6.04 33.84 -10.99
N PRO A 26 -5.17 33.49 -11.98
CA PRO A 26 -3.92 32.78 -11.73
C PRO A 26 -2.70 33.69 -11.53
N ILE A 27 -1.74 33.24 -10.71
CA ILE A 27 -0.37 33.76 -10.66
C ILE A 27 0.61 32.57 -10.67
N THR A 28 1.59 32.66 -11.56
CA THR A 28 2.70 31.73 -11.83
C THR A 28 3.82 31.81 -10.79
N SER A 29 4.44 30.69 -10.42
CA SER A 29 5.90 30.47 -10.52
C SER A 29 6.32 29.08 -9.99
N GLU A 30 7.42 28.58 -10.57
CA GLU A 30 8.08 27.28 -10.44
C GLU A 30 8.43 26.84 -9.00
N GLY A 31 8.33 25.52 -8.79
CA GLY A 31 8.91 24.77 -7.67
C GLY A 31 8.93 23.29 -8.03
N ALA A 32 10.06 22.61 -7.78
CA ALA A 32 10.38 21.23 -8.15
C ALA A 32 9.16 20.27 -8.03
N GLY A 33 8.57 19.95 -9.19
CA GLY A 33 7.21 19.44 -9.25
C GLY A 33 7.13 17.92 -9.15
N ALA A 34 6.26 17.43 -8.27
CA ALA A 34 5.62 16.13 -8.41
C ALA A 34 5.07 15.99 -9.84
N HIS A 35 5.51 14.97 -10.57
CA HIS A 35 5.09 14.73 -11.94
C HIS A 35 3.62 14.24 -11.97
N ARG A 36 2.73 15.02 -12.60
CA ARG A 36 1.30 14.66 -12.82
C ARG A 36 1.05 14.29 -14.28
N SER A 37 0.35 13.18 -14.49
CA SER A 37 -0.16 12.71 -15.78
C SER A 37 -1.71 12.84 -15.83
N ILE A 38 -2.27 13.17 -17.00
CA ILE A 38 -3.72 13.34 -17.27
C ILE A 38 -4.20 12.23 -18.25
N ASN A 39 -5.36 11.62 -17.95
CA ASN A 39 -5.96 10.45 -18.63
C ASN A 39 -6.70 10.72 -19.96
N PRO A 40 -6.86 9.70 -20.84
CA PRO A 40 -7.87 9.65 -21.91
C PRO A 40 -9.30 9.25 -21.42
N ARG A 41 -10.28 9.77 -22.16
CA ARG A 41 -11.70 10.09 -21.86
C ARG A 41 -12.74 9.02 -21.44
N ASP A 42 -12.39 7.76 -21.11
CA ASP A 42 -13.38 6.77 -20.61
C ASP A 42 -12.94 6.01 -19.33
N SER A 43 -11.86 6.46 -18.68
CA SER A 43 -11.30 5.82 -17.49
C SER A 43 -11.43 6.71 -16.26
N VAL A 44 -11.79 6.12 -15.11
CA VAL A 44 -11.78 6.80 -13.80
C VAL A 44 -10.46 7.55 -13.64
N PRO A 45 -10.47 8.89 -13.44
CA PRO A 45 -9.26 9.67 -13.22
C PRO A 45 -8.44 9.08 -12.08
N TRP A 46 -7.14 8.92 -12.30
CA TRP A 46 -6.21 8.41 -11.29
C TRP A 46 -4.92 9.23 -11.30
N GLN A 47 -4.21 9.19 -10.18
CA GLN A 47 -2.87 9.78 -10.04
C GLN A 47 -2.02 8.83 -9.20
N ALA A 48 -0.71 8.87 -9.38
CA ALA A 48 0.23 8.18 -8.52
C ALA A 48 1.44 9.08 -8.27
N GLU A 49 1.96 9.02 -7.06
CA GLU A 49 3.16 9.76 -6.64
C GLU A 49 4.02 8.82 -5.80
N HIS A 50 5.34 8.97 -5.86
CA HIS A 50 6.28 8.17 -5.08
C HIS A 50 7.39 9.04 -4.48
N ARG A 51 8.15 8.47 -3.55
CA ARG A 51 9.25 9.16 -2.84
C ARG A 51 8.80 10.42 -2.07
N MET A 52 7.52 10.51 -1.69
CA MET A 52 7.01 11.60 -0.86
C MET A 52 7.49 11.42 0.58
N ASP A 53 8.03 12.46 1.22
CA ASP A 53 8.18 12.43 2.69
C ASP A 53 6.81 12.55 3.40
N SER A 54 6.80 12.51 4.73
CA SER A 54 5.54 12.54 5.50
C SER A 54 4.75 13.84 5.32
N SER A 55 5.42 14.98 5.18
CA SER A 55 4.74 16.27 5.00
C SER A 55 4.12 16.33 3.62
N ASN A 56 4.92 16.05 2.59
CA ASN A 56 4.44 16.05 1.21
C ASN A 56 3.33 15.01 0.99
N PHE A 57 3.44 13.82 1.60
CA PHE A 57 2.38 12.82 1.55
C PHE A 57 1.08 13.35 2.16
N GLN A 58 1.15 14.03 3.31
CA GLN A 58 -0.02 14.58 3.98
C GLN A 58 -0.66 15.71 3.15
N ASP A 59 0.15 16.64 2.63
CA ASP A 59 -0.33 17.74 1.78
C ASP A 59 -0.97 17.20 0.48
N THR A 60 -0.34 16.21 -0.16
CA THR A 60 -0.90 15.53 -1.34
C THR A 60 -2.16 14.76 -0.98
N PHE A 61 -2.23 14.08 0.17
CA PHE A 61 -3.44 13.40 0.63
C PHE A 61 -4.61 14.38 0.77
N ASP A 62 -4.42 15.49 1.49
CA ASP A 62 -5.46 16.49 1.74
C ASP A 62 -5.93 17.16 0.44
N LYS A 63 -4.98 17.49 -0.45
CA LYS A 63 -5.28 17.99 -1.79
C LYS A 63 -6.12 17.00 -2.60
N MET A 64 -5.83 15.71 -2.50
CA MET A 64 -6.46 14.70 -3.34
C MET A 64 -7.85 14.36 -2.82
N VAL A 65 -8.03 14.27 -1.50
CA VAL A 65 -9.35 14.20 -0.84
C VAL A 65 -10.21 15.41 -1.21
N HIS A 66 -9.65 16.63 -1.15
CA HIS A 66 -10.36 17.84 -1.58
C HIS A 66 -10.86 17.75 -3.03
N ASN A 67 -10.01 17.21 -3.92
CA ASN A 67 -10.31 16.97 -5.33
C ASN A 67 -11.12 15.68 -5.59
N LYS A 68 -11.76 15.09 -4.57
CA LYS A 68 -12.60 13.89 -4.66
C LYS A 68 -11.86 12.63 -5.12
N TYR A 69 -10.54 12.63 -5.03
CA TYR A 69 -9.74 11.42 -5.15
C TYR A 69 -9.67 10.68 -3.82
N HIS A 70 -9.49 9.37 -3.92
CA HIS A 70 -9.50 8.43 -2.82
C HIS A 70 -8.20 7.66 -2.84
N LEU A 71 -7.64 7.41 -1.65
CA LEU A 71 -6.40 6.65 -1.56
C LEU A 71 -6.68 5.15 -1.76
N THR A 72 -6.16 4.57 -2.85
CA THR A 72 -6.39 3.15 -3.20
C THR A 72 -5.20 2.23 -2.95
N TYR A 73 -3.99 2.78 -2.92
CA TYR A 73 -2.78 2.01 -2.58
C TYR A 73 -1.75 2.89 -1.89
N VAL A 74 -1.22 2.49 -0.74
CA VAL A 74 -0.09 3.16 -0.07
C VAL A 74 1.00 2.15 0.26
N SER A 75 2.25 2.55 0.11
CA SER A 75 3.42 1.83 0.59
C SER A 75 4.36 2.81 1.29
N GLY A 76 4.75 2.49 2.52
CA GLY A 76 5.76 3.21 3.30
C GLY A 76 7.11 2.50 3.26
N TYR A 77 8.20 3.25 3.26
CA TYR A 77 9.57 2.72 3.28
C TYR A 77 10.55 3.79 3.78
N PRO A 78 11.68 3.44 4.41
CA PRO A 78 12.63 4.43 4.90
C PRO A 78 13.70 4.80 3.88
N ILE A 79 14.02 6.07 3.69
CA ILE A 79 15.30 6.50 3.09
C ILE A 79 16.12 7.20 4.17
N ASN A 80 17.32 6.70 4.45
CA ASN A 80 18.19 7.17 5.54
C ASN A 80 17.44 7.27 6.88
N GLY A 81 16.65 6.24 7.20
CA GLY A 81 15.82 6.19 8.41
C GLY A 81 14.57 7.07 8.39
N ASN A 82 14.39 7.93 7.39
CA ASN A 82 13.23 8.82 7.28
C ASN A 82 12.13 8.19 6.42
N PRO A 83 10.85 8.28 6.82
CA PRO A 83 9.76 7.69 6.04
C PRO A 83 9.62 8.34 4.67
N ARG A 84 9.31 7.51 3.68
CA ARG A 84 8.89 7.86 2.33
C ARG A 84 7.64 7.05 1.98
N PHE A 85 6.85 7.59 1.06
CA PHE A 85 5.59 7.01 0.65
C PHE A 85 5.46 6.96 -0.88
N ALA A 86 4.87 5.86 -1.35
CA ALA A 86 4.32 5.71 -2.69
C ALA A 86 2.81 5.47 -2.61
N ALA A 87 2.08 6.02 -3.59
CA ALA A 87 0.65 6.26 -3.51
C ALA A 87 -0.03 6.10 -4.87
N ILE A 88 -1.26 5.55 -4.89
CA ILE A 88 -2.11 5.50 -6.09
C ILE A 88 -3.53 5.92 -5.75
N TRP A 89 -3.96 7.09 -6.23
CA TRP A 89 -5.26 7.69 -5.98
C TRP A 89 -6.19 7.56 -7.19
N ASP A 90 -7.49 7.45 -6.97
CA ASP A 90 -8.48 7.55 -8.05
C ASP A 90 -9.79 8.20 -7.62
N GLN A 91 -10.60 8.59 -8.61
CA GLN A 91 -11.96 9.13 -8.38
C GLN A 91 -13.02 8.05 -8.53
N SER A 92 -12.73 6.79 -8.14
CA SER A 92 -13.75 5.75 -8.15
C SER A 92 -14.88 6.14 -7.21
N PRO A 93 -16.15 5.80 -7.51
CA PRO A 93 -17.21 5.92 -6.52
C PRO A 93 -16.87 4.98 -5.35
N THR A 94 -16.76 5.53 -4.14
CA THR A 94 -16.48 4.73 -2.95
C THR A 94 -17.57 4.93 -1.90
N SER A 95 -17.75 3.90 -1.07
CA SER A 95 -18.35 4.01 0.26
C SER A 95 -17.49 4.87 1.19
N ASP A 96 -18.01 5.31 2.34
CA ASP A 96 -17.20 5.92 3.40
C ASP A 96 -15.86 5.21 3.58
N TRP A 97 -14.76 5.95 3.63
CA TRP A 97 -13.42 5.39 3.72
C TRP A 97 -12.56 6.18 4.71
N VAL A 98 -11.52 5.52 5.21
CA VAL A 98 -10.54 6.10 6.12
C VAL A 98 -9.17 5.59 5.70
N ALA A 99 -8.18 6.46 5.68
CA ALA A 99 -6.78 6.05 5.59
C ALA A 99 -5.96 6.75 6.68
N ARG A 100 -4.95 6.04 7.17
CA ARG A 100 -4.00 6.52 8.18
C ARG A 100 -2.60 6.04 7.82
N HIS A 101 -1.59 6.82 8.18
CA HIS A 101 -0.17 6.47 8.01
C HIS A 101 0.61 6.85 9.26
N GLY A 102 1.85 6.35 9.39
CA GLY A 102 2.73 6.68 10.50
C GLY A 102 2.31 6.12 11.86
N MET A 103 1.40 5.14 11.89
CA MET A 103 0.90 4.57 13.16
C MET A 103 1.92 3.61 13.78
N THR A 104 2.11 3.66 15.09
CA THR A 104 2.72 2.56 15.84
C THR A 104 1.85 1.29 15.77
N SER A 105 2.41 0.14 16.15
CA SER A 105 1.65 -1.13 16.24
C SER A 105 0.40 -1.00 17.13
N THR A 106 0.54 -0.35 18.30
CA THR A 106 -0.57 -0.11 19.24
C THR A 106 -1.63 0.83 18.66
N GLU A 107 -1.22 1.92 18.02
CA GLU A 107 -2.16 2.85 17.37
C GLU A 107 -2.89 2.21 16.21
N TYR A 108 -2.19 1.43 15.38
CA TYR A 108 -2.80 0.66 14.29
C TYR A 108 -3.86 -0.31 14.84
N GLN A 109 -3.53 -1.07 15.89
CA GLN A 109 -4.48 -1.99 16.51
C GLN A 109 -5.72 -1.26 17.06
N GLY A 110 -5.51 -0.14 17.75
CA GLY A 110 -6.62 0.68 18.25
C GLY A 110 -7.51 1.26 17.14
N GLN A 111 -6.92 1.76 16.05
CA GLN A 111 -7.69 2.23 14.88
C GLN A 111 -8.42 1.09 14.17
N PHE A 112 -7.78 -0.07 14.03
CA PHE A 112 -8.39 -1.26 13.45
C PHE A 112 -9.66 -1.65 14.22
N ASP A 113 -9.57 -1.81 15.54
CA ASP A 113 -10.70 -2.22 16.38
C ASP A 113 -11.83 -1.16 16.37
N ALA A 114 -11.47 0.12 16.42
CA ALA A 114 -12.41 1.23 16.37
C ALA A 114 -13.14 1.36 15.02
N LEU A 115 -12.48 1.07 13.91
CA LEU A 115 -13.07 1.13 12.57
C LEU A 115 -13.92 -0.11 12.28
N VAL A 116 -13.45 -1.30 12.65
CA VAL A 116 -14.20 -2.56 12.51
C VAL A 116 -15.50 -2.51 13.30
N SER A 117 -15.49 -2.01 14.54
CA SER A 117 -16.72 -1.83 15.34
C SER A 117 -17.72 -0.83 14.74
N LYS A 118 -17.26 0.06 13.84
CA LYS A 118 -18.09 1.00 13.07
C LYS A 118 -18.50 0.47 11.69
N GLY A 119 -18.23 -0.81 11.41
CA GLY A 119 -18.58 -1.47 10.15
C GLY A 119 -17.63 -1.20 9.00
N PHE A 120 -16.47 -0.60 9.24
CA PHE A 120 -15.41 -0.52 8.22
C PHE A 120 -14.66 -1.85 8.09
N ARG A 121 -14.06 -2.07 6.93
CA ARG A 121 -13.25 -3.24 6.61
C ARG A 121 -11.88 -2.80 6.12
N LEU A 122 -10.85 -3.51 6.53
CA LEU A 122 -9.49 -3.26 6.06
C LEU A 122 -9.38 -3.64 4.58
N ARG A 123 -8.76 -2.77 3.77
CA ARG A 123 -8.46 -3.01 2.34
C ARG A 123 -6.97 -3.20 2.10
N LEU A 124 -6.15 -2.48 2.84
CA LEU A 124 -4.69 -2.51 2.74
C LEU A 124 -4.08 -2.24 4.11
N VAL A 125 -3.01 -2.93 4.43
CA VAL A 125 -2.12 -2.62 5.55
C VAL A 125 -0.68 -2.81 5.09
N ASP A 126 0.13 -1.79 5.28
CA ASP A 126 1.55 -1.80 4.95
C ASP A 126 2.37 -1.47 6.20
N GLY A 127 3.23 -2.40 6.60
CA GLY A 127 4.19 -2.19 7.67
C GLY A 127 5.52 -1.74 7.10
N TYR A 128 6.22 -0.84 7.78
CA TYR A 128 7.52 -0.34 7.31
C TYR A 128 8.39 0.16 8.47
N PRO A 129 9.71 -0.01 8.40
CA PRO A 129 10.61 0.48 9.42
C PRO A 129 10.86 1.99 9.27
N VAL A 130 10.98 2.70 10.39
CA VAL A 130 11.38 4.12 10.50
C VAL A 130 12.30 4.25 11.71
N ALA A 131 13.56 4.62 11.48
CA ALA A 131 14.56 4.81 12.54
C ALA A 131 14.63 3.68 13.60
N GLY A 132 14.43 2.42 13.20
CA GLY A 132 14.47 1.25 14.09
C GLY A 132 13.10 0.82 14.66
N ASP A 133 12.08 1.66 14.56
CA ASP A 133 10.71 1.33 14.94
C ASP A 133 9.90 0.83 13.74
N THR A 134 8.88 0.00 13.99
CA THR A 134 7.84 -0.31 12.98
C THR A 134 6.75 0.76 12.98
N ARG A 135 6.33 1.15 11.78
CA ARG A 135 5.16 2.00 11.51
C ARG A 135 4.21 1.30 10.53
N PHE A 136 2.95 1.70 10.55
CA PHE A 136 1.90 1.16 9.69
C PHE A 136 1.15 2.26 8.95
N ALA A 137 0.84 1.97 7.68
CA ALA A 137 -0.14 2.69 6.88
C ALA A 137 -1.28 1.74 6.50
N ALA A 138 -2.51 2.22 6.49
CA ALA A 138 -3.66 1.37 6.21
C ALA A 138 -4.83 2.15 5.61
N ILE A 139 -5.65 1.43 4.85
CA ILE A 139 -6.84 1.91 4.17
C ILE A 139 -8.01 1.03 4.59
N TRP A 140 -9.12 1.67 4.96
CA TRP A 140 -10.39 1.03 5.27
C TRP A 140 -11.52 1.65 4.45
N ASP A 141 -12.55 0.86 4.17
CA ASP A 141 -13.80 1.36 3.59
C ASP A 141 -15.02 0.70 4.25
N LYS A 142 -16.20 1.28 4.06
CA LYS A 142 -17.50 0.66 4.38
C LYS A 142 -18.05 -0.06 3.16
N SER A 143 -17.29 -1.00 2.62
CA SER A 143 -17.81 -1.91 1.60
C SER A 143 -18.53 -3.10 2.23
N GLY A 144 -19.55 -3.62 1.54
CA GLY A 144 -20.05 -4.96 1.81
C GLY A 144 -19.04 -6.03 1.37
N GLY A 145 -19.22 -7.27 1.79
CA GLY A 145 -18.39 -8.37 1.30
C GLY A 145 -18.40 -9.59 2.21
N SER A 146 -17.71 -10.64 1.75
CA SER A 146 -17.56 -11.91 2.47
C SER A 146 -16.92 -11.74 3.86
N ALA A 147 -16.98 -12.77 4.71
CA ALA A 147 -16.19 -12.78 5.95
C ALA A 147 -14.69 -12.53 5.66
N TRP A 148 -13.98 -11.88 6.57
CA TRP A 148 -12.57 -11.52 6.40
C TRP A 148 -11.83 -11.58 7.72
N VAL A 149 -10.51 -11.74 7.63
CA VAL A 149 -9.60 -11.74 8.78
C VAL A 149 -8.34 -10.97 8.39
N ALA A 150 -7.83 -10.16 9.31
CA ALA A 150 -6.52 -9.54 9.18
C ALA A 150 -5.66 -9.84 10.41
N ARG A 151 -4.35 -9.94 10.20
CA ARG A 151 -3.33 -10.12 11.24
C ARG A 151 -2.12 -9.26 10.89
N HIS A 152 -1.39 -8.82 11.90
CA HIS A 152 -0.12 -8.09 11.78
C HIS A 152 0.87 -8.58 12.83
N ASP A 153 2.12 -8.15 12.69
CA ASP A 153 3.23 -8.53 13.56
C ASP A 153 3.51 -10.04 13.62
N LEU A 154 3.20 -10.76 12.54
CA LEU A 154 3.44 -12.19 12.45
C LEU A 154 4.91 -12.46 12.11
N THR A 155 5.56 -13.37 12.84
CA THR A 155 6.78 -14.03 12.36
C THR A 155 6.50 -14.84 11.09
N SER A 156 7.55 -15.29 10.39
CA SER A 156 7.40 -16.13 9.19
C SER A 156 6.62 -17.43 9.47
N SER A 157 6.86 -18.08 10.61
CA SER A 157 6.16 -19.31 11.00
C SER A 157 4.70 -19.04 11.39
N GLU A 158 4.42 -17.97 12.13
CA GLU A 158 3.04 -17.57 12.47
C GLU A 158 2.25 -17.17 11.23
N TYR A 159 2.86 -16.44 10.29
CA TYR A 159 2.26 -16.14 8.99
C TYR A 159 1.90 -17.43 8.25
N GLN A 160 2.83 -18.39 8.15
CA GLN A 160 2.57 -19.65 7.47
C GLN A 160 1.44 -20.45 8.15
N ASN A 161 1.41 -20.47 9.48
CA ASN A 161 0.35 -21.13 10.25
C ASN A 161 -1.01 -20.47 10.03
N ALA A 162 -1.07 -19.13 10.07
CA ALA A 162 -2.28 -18.36 9.78
C ALA A 162 -2.76 -18.59 8.34
N PHE A 163 -1.83 -18.56 7.37
CA PHE A 163 -2.12 -18.84 5.97
C PHE A 163 -2.75 -20.23 5.80
N ASN A 164 -2.12 -21.29 6.32
CA ASN A 164 -2.62 -22.66 6.22
C ASN A 164 -4.00 -22.81 6.88
N THR A 165 -4.18 -22.19 8.05
CA THR A 165 -5.43 -22.21 8.81
C THR A 165 -6.55 -21.57 7.99
N PHE A 166 -6.38 -20.33 7.52
CA PHE A 166 -7.40 -19.61 6.77
C PHE A 166 -7.65 -20.23 5.39
N PHE A 167 -6.60 -20.74 4.74
CA PHE A 167 -6.73 -21.50 3.49
C PHE A 167 -7.65 -22.72 3.66
N SER A 168 -7.43 -23.52 4.72
CA SER A 168 -8.26 -24.70 5.03
C SER A 168 -9.73 -24.35 5.33
N GLN A 169 -9.99 -23.11 5.76
CA GLN A 169 -11.33 -22.58 6.04
C GLN A 169 -11.99 -21.91 4.82
N GLY A 170 -11.37 -21.98 3.64
CA GLY A 170 -11.88 -21.40 2.41
C GLY A 170 -11.65 -19.89 2.27
N TYR A 171 -10.70 -19.33 3.02
CA TYR A 171 -10.25 -17.95 2.81
C TYR A 171 -9.13 -17.89 1.79
N ARG A 172 -9.09 -16.77 1.07
CA ARG A 172 -8.03 -16.42 0.12
C ARG A 172 -7.24 -15.23 0.65
N LEU A 173 -5.92 -15.31 0.56
CA LEU A 173 -5.05 -14.17 0.84
C LEU A 173 -5.29 -13.06 -0.21
N LYS A 174 -5.52 -11.84 0.25
CA LYS A 174 -5.81 -10.67 -0.58
C LYS A 174 -4.70 -9.63 -0.57
N HIS A 175 -3.99 -9.53 0.54
CA HIS A 175 -2.90 -8.58 0.73
C HIS A 175 -1.88 -9.17 1.70
N VAL A 176 -0.60 -8.89 1.46
CA VAL A 176 0.50 -9.20 2.37
C VAL A 176 1.57 -8.11 2.29
N SER A 177 2.01 -7.63 3.44
CA SER A 177 3.13 -6.70 3.59
C SER A 177 4.16 -7.36 4.49
N GLY A 178 5.38 -7.54 3.97
CA GLY A 178 6.54 -7.93 4.75
C GLY A 178 7.32 -6.69 5.17
N TYR A 179 7.92 -6.71 6.35
CA TYR A 179 8.72 -5.59 6.86
C TYR A 179 9.74 -6.04 7.89
N ALA A 180 10.78 -5.22 8.10
CA ALA A 180 11.74 -5.45 9.16
C ALA A 180 11.24 -4.92 10.49
N GLN A 181 11.48 -5.71 11.54
CA GLN A 181 11.44 -5.29 12.94
C GLN A 181 12.78 -5.70 13.55
N GLY A 182 13.71 -4.75 13.63
CA GLY A 182 15.14 -5.06 13.83
C GLY A 182 15.65 -5.98 12.72
N ASP A 183 16.35 -7.05 13.10
CA ASP A 183 16.98 -8.00 12.17
C ASP A 183 16.04 -9.14 11.73
N GLN A 184 14.73 -9.01 12.01
CA GLN A 184 13.75 -10.06 11.76
C GLN A 184 12.66 -9.57 10.78
N ALA A 185 12.23 -10.48 9.90
CA ALA A 185 11.04 -10.27 9.10
C ALA A 185 9.77 -10.41 9.95
N ARG A 186 8.80 -9.54 9.68
CA ARG A 186 7.42 -9.59 10.17
C ARG A 186 6.45 -9.43 9.00
N TYR A 187 5.21 -9.88 9.20
CA TYR A 187 4.19 -9.86 8.16
C TYR A 187 2.86 -9.31 8.70
N ALA A 188 2.22 -8.48 7.87
CA ALA A 188 0.82 -8.12 7.97
C ALA A 188 0.06 -8.67 6.77
N ALA A 189 -1.14 -9.18 6.98
CA ALA A 189 -1.88 -9.89 5.94
C ALA A 189 -3.40 -9.79 6.14
N LEU A 190 -4.10 -9.79 5.01
CA LEU A 190 -5.55 -9.73 4.91
C LEU A 190 -6.04 -10.92 4.09
N TRP A 191 -7.00 -11.66 4.66
CA TRP A 191 -7.69 -12.77 4.02
C TRP A 191 -9.19 -12.47 3.90
N GLU A 192 -9.79 -12.86 2.80
CA GLU A 192 -11.23 -12.78 2.58
C GLU A 192 -11.77 -14.15 2.18
N LYS A 193 -12.95 -14.51 2.69
CA LYS A 193 -13.63 -15.74 2.32
C LYS A 193 -14.03 -15.68 0.85
N SER A 194 -13.54 -16.62 0.05
CA SER A 194 -13.72 -16.61 -1.39
C SER A 194 -14.75 -17.65 -1.79
N ALA A 195 -15.84 -17.22 -2.43
CA ALA A 195 -16.78 -18.12 -3.09
C ALA A 195 -16.35 -18.48 -4.52
N THR A 196 -15.34 -17.79 -5.06
CA THR A 196 -14.87 -17.99 -6.43
C THR A 196 -13.77 -19.06 -6.48
N ASN A 197 -13.87 -19.96 -7.46
CA ASN A 197 -12.87 -20.99 -7.74
C ASN A 197 -11.76 -20.45 -8.66
N ILE A 198 -11.13 -19.34 -8.28
CA ILE A 198 -9.96 -18.81 -8.99
C ILE A 198 -8.74 -19.58 -8.51
N THR A 199 -8.03 -20.27 -9.40
CA THR A 199 -6.74 -20.90 -9.06
C THR A 199 -5.71 -19.84 -8.74
N TRP A 200 -4.97 -20.01 -7.64
CA TRP A 200 -4.00 -19.02 -7.15
C TRP A 200 -2.85 -19.67 -6.40
N ALA A 201 -1.77 -18.91 -6.22
CA ALA A 201 -0.61 -19.24 -5.42
C ALA A 201 -0.13 -18.00 -4.66
N ALA A 202 0.49 -18.20 -3.50
CA ALA A 202 1.13 -17.12 -2.75
C ALA A 202 2.38 -17.65 -2.05
N HIS A 203 3.39 -16.79 -1.94
CA HIS A 203 4.67 -17.08 -1.30
C HIS A 203 5.16 -15.84 -0.54
N HIS A 204 5.93 -16.05 0.53
CA HIS A 204 6.58 -15.00 1.32
C HIS A 204 8.04 -15.38 1.60
N GLY A 205 8.87 -14.41 2.00
CA GLY A 205 10.27 -14.70 2.35
C GLY A 205 11.16 -15.05 1.17
N MET A 206 10.76 -14.72 -0.07
CA MET A 206 11.53 -15.05 -1.27
C MET A 206 12.67 -14.05 -1.45
N THR A 207 13.88 -14.50 -1.77
CA THR A 207 14.91 -13.58 -2.29
C THR A 207 14.47 -13.01 -3.64
N SER A 208 15.10 -11.93 -4.12
CA SER A 208 14.85 -11.42 -5.49
C SER A 208 14.97 -12.53 -6.56
N SER A 209 15.99 -13.40 -6.43
CA SER A 209 16.20 -14.48 -7.39
C SER A 209 15.12 -15.57 -7.33
N ASP A 210 14.60 -15.87 -6.13
CA ASP A 210 13.53 -16.86 -5.96
C ASP A 210 12.19 -16.31 -6.43
N TYR A 211 11.91 -15.03 -6.14
CA TYR A 211 10.74 -14.34 -6.66
C TYR A 211 10.72 -14.36 -8.19
N GLN A 212 11.85 -14.04 -8.84
CA GLN A 212 11.93 -14.05 -10.31
C GLN A 212 11.66 -15.45 -10.87
N LYS A 213 12.30 -16.50 -10.33
CA LYS A 213 12.07 -17.90 -10.76
C LYS A 213 10.62 -18.34 -10.59
N LEU A 214 9.99 -18.01 -9.45
CA LEU A 214 8.59 -18.36 -9.20
C LEU A 214 7.64 -17.57 -10.09
N SER A 215 7.92 -16.28 -10.31
CA SER A 215 7.13 -15.44 -11.20
C SER A 215 7.17 -15.97 -12.64
N ASP A 216 8.35 -16.30 -13.17
CA ASP A 216 8.49 -16.88 -14.52
C ASP A 216 7.75 -18.20 -14.64
N LYS A 217 7.86 -19.07 -13.64
CA LYS A 217 7.11 -20.32 -13.55
C LYS A 217 5.60 -20.08 -13.59
N TYR A 218 5.08 -19.20 -12.73
CA TYR A 218 3.64 -18.95 -12.63
C TYR A 218 3.08 -18.30 -13.90
N VAL A 219 3.82 -17.37 -14.51
CA VAL A 219 3.46 -16.76 -15.79
C VAL A 219 3.42 -17.81 -16.90
N ALA A 220 4.42 -18.69 -16.99
CA ALA A 220 4.43 -19.79 -17.96
C ALA A 220 3.25 -20.77 -17.75
N MET A 221 2.73 -20.89 -16.52
CA MET A 221 1.55 -21.69 -16.19
C MET A 221 0.22 -20.93 -16.39
N GLY A 222 0.25 -19.70 -16.91
CA GLY A 222 -0.91 -18.87 -17.20
C GLY A 222 -1.49 -18.14 -15.98
N TYR A 223 -0.71 -17.94 -14.92
CA TYR A 223 -1.08 -17.04 -13.82
C TYR A 223 -0.60 -15.62 -14.12
N ARG A 224 -1.15 -14.63 -13.42
CA ARG A 224 -0.63 -13.26 -13.38
C ARG A 224 -0.28 -12.87 -11.96
N THR A 225 0.75 -12.02 -11.80
CA THR A 225 1.04 -11.39 -10.52
C THR A 225 -0.09 -10.39 -10.21
N VAL A 226 -0.76 -10.56 -9.08
CA VAL A 226 -1.84 -9.66 -8.63
C VAL A 226 -1.49 -8.87 -7.38
N HIS A 227 -0.46 -9.30 -6.65
CA HIS A 227 0.10 -8.60 -5.50
C HIS A 227 1.60 -8.89 -5.42
N VAL A 228 2.39 -7.86 -5.11
CA VAL A 228 3.82 -8.00 -4.77
C VAL A 228 4.18 -6.93 -3.76
N ASN A 229 4.88 -7.32 -2.70
CA ASN A 229 5.46 -6.43 -1.71
C ASN A 229 6.95 -6.77 -1.59
N GLY A 230 7.80 -5.76 -1.74
CA GLY A 230 9.23 -5.86 -1.52
C GLY A 230 9.58 -5.28 -0.14
N TYR A 231 10.55 -5.89 0.54
CA TYR A 231 11.02 -5.45 1.86
C TYR A 231 12.46 -5.90 2.09
N VAL A 232 13.17 -5.27 3.02
CA VAL A 232 14.58 -5.57 3.28
C VAL A 232 14.79 -5.99 4.72
N VAL A 233 15.54 -7.07 4.94
CA VAL A 233 15.99 -7.53 6.25
C VAL A 233 17.48 -7.81 6.14
N ASN A 234 18.30 -7.25 7.04
CA ASN A 234 19.76 -7.43 7.05
C ASN A 234 20.42 -7.14 5.67
N ASN A 235 19.99 -6.06 5.02
CA ASN A 235 20.44 -5.65 3.68
C ASN A 235 20.20 -6.67 2.55
N ILE A 236 19.27 -7.60 2.74
CA ILE A 236 18.81 -8.52 1.72
C ILE A 236 17.36 -8.17 1.39
N ASP A 237 17.05 -7.96 0.12
CA ASP A 237 15.68 -7.74 -0.33
C ASP A 237 14.94 -9.07 -0.50
N PHE A 238 13.76 -9.07 0.09
CA PHE A 238 12.81 -10.16 0.06
C PHE A 238 11.49 -9.71 -0.54
N TYR A 239 10.69 -10.68 -0.97
CA TYR A 239 9.39 -10.45 -1.58
C TYR A 239 8.32 -11.36 -0.97
N ALA A 240 7.11 -10.82 -0.86
CA ALA A 240 5.87 -11.57 -0.68
C ALA A 240 4.93 -11.26 -1.84
N ALA A 241 4.33 -12.28 -2.45
CA ALA A 241 3.53 -12.08 -3.66
C ALA A 241 2.39 -13.10 -3.80
N ILE A 242 1.39 -12.70 -4.59
CA ILE A 242 0.21 -13.49 -4.92
C ILE A 242 0.09 -13.53 -6.44
N TRP A 243 -0.11 -14.73 -6.98
CA TRP A 243 -0.43 -14.98 -8.37
C TRP A 243 -1.79 -15.65 -8.50
N ASP A 244 -2.58 -15.30 -9.51
CA ASP A 244 -3.86 -15.98 -9.77
C ASP A 244 -4.20 -16.08 -11.26
N LYS A 245 -5.24 -16.86 -11.57
CA LYS A 245 -5.81 -17.00 -12.92
C LYS A 245 -7.08 -16.18 -13.11
N SER A 246 -7.23 -15.09 -12.37
CA SER A 246 -8.39 -14.21 -12.55
C SER A 246 -8.36 -13.55 -13.94
N PRO A 247 -9.52 -13.37 -14.60
CA PRO A 247 -9.60 -12.62 -15.85
C PRO A 247 -8.99 -11.22 -15.71
N SER A 248 -8.26 -10.78 -16.72
CA SER A 248 -7.59 -9.48 -16.76
C SER A 248 -7.34 -9.06 -18.20
N GLY A 249 -7.30 -7.75 -18.44
CA GLY A 249 -6.64 -7.21 -19.62
C GLY A 249 -5.12 -7.46 -19.59
N PRO A 250 -4.40 -7.04 -20.65
CA PRO A 250 -2.94 -7.07 -20.67
C PRO A 250 -2.34 -6.45 -19.41
N TRP A 251 -1.27 -7.04 -18.88
CA TRP A 251 -0.68 -6.61 -17.62
C TRP A 251 0.84 -6.70 -17.69
N VAL A 252 1.50 -5.94 -16.83
CA VAL A 252 2.95 -5.91 -16.68
C VAL A 252 3.28 -5.85 -15.19
N SER A 253 4.26 -6.64 -14.77
CA SER A 253 4.88 -6.49 -13.44
C SER A 253 6.38 -6.29 -13.56
N ARG A 254 6.92 -5.44 -12.71
CA ARG A 254 8.36 -5.21 -12.54
C ARG A 254 8.70 -5.21 -11.06
N HIS A 255 9.94 -5.55 -10.74
CA HIS A 255 10.47 -5.55 -9.37
C HIS A 255 11.95 -5.15 -9.41
N ARG A 256 12.51 -4.80 -8.25
CA ARG A 256 13.91 -4.38 -8.12
C ARG A 256 14.28 -3.23 -9.07
N MET A 257 13.38 -2.27 -9.24
CA MET A 257 13.63 -1.06 -10.01
C MET A 257 14.18 0.03 -9.11
N SER A 258 15.29 0.68 -9.49
CA SER A 258 15.68 1.96 -8.88
C SER A 258 14.59 3.01 -9.10
N SER A 259 14.62 4.12 -8.35
CA SER A 259 13.72 5.26 -8.58
C SER A 259 13.67 5.71 -10.04
N ALA A 260 14.82 5.79 -10.73
CA ALA A 260 14.87 6.21 -12.13
C ALA A 260 14.27 5.16 -13.07
N ASN A 261 14.56 3.87 -12.83
CA ASN A 261 13.99 2.79 -13.64
C ASN A 261 12.47 2.68 -13.43
N TYR A 262 11.99 2.86 -12.20
CA TYR A 262 10.56 2.89 -11.90
C TYR A 262 9.86 4.02 -12.64
N GLN A 263 10.44 5.23 -12.65
CA GLN A 263 9.88 6.36 -13.38
C GLN A 263 9.81 6.09 -14.89
N ASN A 264 10.88 5.53 -15.48
CA ASN A 264 10.89 5.15 -16.89
C ASN A 264 9.80 4.12 -17.24
N GLU A 265 9.66 3.06 -16.44
CA GLU A 265 8.61 2.04 -16.63
C GLU A 265 7.21 2.63 -16.40
N PHE A 266 7.05 3.53 -15.42
CA PHE A 266 5.80 4.22 -15.17
C PHE A 266 5.35 5.05 -16.38
N ASP A 267 6.27 5.85 -16.94
CA ASP A 267 6.00 6.69 -18.11
C ASP A 267 5.72 5.84 -19.35
N GLU A 268 6.49 4.76 -19.56
CA GLU A 268 6.30 3.83 -20.67
C GLU A 268 4.91 3.17 -20.63
N TRP A 269 4.55 2.55 -19.51
CA TRP A 269 3.28 1.80 -19.41
C TRP A 269 2.08 2.72 -19.38
N THR A 270 2.18 3.86 -18.71
CA THR A 270 1.12 4.89 -18.73
C THR A 270 0.93 5.44 -20.15
N GLY A 271 2.02 5.74 -20.87
CA GLY A 271 1.96 6.16 -22.27
C GLY A 271 1.37 5.10 -23.22
N LYS A 272 1.50 3.81 -22.88
CA LYS A 272 0.86 2.69 -23.58
C LYS A 272 -0.60 2.42 -23.14
N GLY A 273 -1.16 3.29 -22.29
CA GLY A 273 -2.55 3.19 -21.81
C GLY A 273 -2.76 2.17 -20.70
N TYR A 274 -1.71 1.72 -20.02
CA TYR A 274 -1.84 0.91 -18.81
C TYR A 274 -2.01 1.82 -17.60
N ARG A 275 -2.72 1.30 -16.59
CA ARG A 275 -2.90 1.96 -15.30
C ARG A 275 -2.08 1.26 -14.24
N LEU A 276 -1.34 2.01 -13.44
CA LEU A 276 -0.68 1.49 -12.25
C LEU A 276 -1.74 1.01 -11.24
N ARG A 277 -1.62 -0.23 -10.77
CA ARG A 277 -2.56 -0.87 -9.83
C ARG A 277 -1.94 -1.13 -8.47
N LEU A 278 -0.62 -1.24 -8.42
CA LEU A 278 0.15 -1.51 -7.21
C LEU A 278 1.53 -0.89 -7.36
N VAL A 279 2.05 -0.30 -6.29
CA VAL A 279 3.44 0.10 -6.13
C VAL A 279 3.90 -0.21 -4.71
N SER A 280 5.01 -0.92 -4.57
CA SER A 280 5.68 -1.22 -3.30
C SER A 280 7.05 -0.58 -3.34
N GLY A 281 7.31 0.35 -2.42
CA GLY A 281 8.63 0.91 -2.19
C GLY A 281 9.34 0.16 -1.06
N TYR A 282 10.66 0.03 -1.16
CA TYR A 282 11.53 -0.54 -0.13
C TYR A 282 12.95 0.00 -0.34
N THR A 283 13.82 -0.19 0.65
CA THR A 283 15.15 0.42 0.61
C THR A 283 16.22 -0.63 0.79
N LEU A 284 17.07 -0.78 -0.22
CA LEU A 284 18.28 -1.57 -0.15
C LEU A 284 19.42 -0.68 0.34
N GLY A 285 20.29 -1.19 1.21
CA GLY A 285 21.24 -0.35 1.94
C GLY A 285 20.53 0.65 2.84
N SER A 286 21.04 1.88 2.90
CA SER A 286 20.43 2.99 3.65
C SER A 286 19.67 3.98 2.78
N ASP A 287 19.97 4.06 1.48
CA ASP A 287 19.57 5.18 0.62
C ASP A 287 19.09 4.79 -0.79
N GLU A 288 19.20 3.52 -1.18
CA GLU A 288 18.72 3.05 -2.48
C GLU A 288 17.24 2.67 -2.41
N ASP A 289 16.36 3.57 -2.83
CA ASP A 289 14.94 3.25 -2.98
C ASP A 289 14.68 2.40 -4.22
N MET A 290 14.05 1.27 -3.95
CA MET A 290 13.71 0.23 -4.89
C MET A 290 12.20 0.04 -4.95
N TYR A 291 11.69 -0.33 -6.12
CA TYR A 291 10.27 -0.44 -6.38
C TYR A 291 9.90 -1.76 -7.04
N ALA A 292 8.75 -2.29 -6.63
CA ALA A 292 7.98 -3.28 -7.38
C ALA A 292 6.61 -2.71 -7.74
N ALA A 293 6.13 -3.00 -8.95
CA ALA A 293 4.90 -2.41 -9.45
C ALA A 293 4.17 -3.33 -10.43
N ILE A 294 2.85 -3.14 -10.49
CA ILE A 294 1.96 -3.85 -11.41
C ILE A 294 1.13 -2.81 -12.18
N TRP A 295 1.18 -2.88 -13.50
CA TRP A 295 0.33 -2.12 -14.41
C TRP A 295 -0.64 -3.05 -15.12
N VAL A 296 -1.88 -2.61 -15.30
CA VAL A 296 -2.91 -3.35 -16.02
C VAL A 296 -3.59 -2.42 -17.02
N ARG A 297 -3.77 -2.89 -18.25
CA ARG A 297 -4.54 -2.19 -19.27
C ARG A 297 -6.02 -2.49 -19.05
N GLY A 298 -6.77 -1.42 -18.74
CA GLY A 298 -8.22 -1.42 -18.58
C GLY A 298 -8.94 -1.14 -19.89
#